data_AF-A0A4Y2MFF6-F1
#
_entry.id   AF-A0A4Y2MFF6-F1
#
_cell.length_a   1.000
_cell.length_b   1.000
_cell.length_c   1.000
_cell.angle_alpha   90.00
_cell.angle_beta   90.00
_cell.angle_gamma   90.00
#
_symmetry.space_group_name_H-M   'P 1'
#
loop_
_entity.id
_entity.type
_entity.pdbx_description
1 polymer ?
#
loop_
_entity_poly.entity_id
_entity_poly.type
_entity_poly.pdbx_seq_one_letter_code
_entity_poly.pdbx_strand_id
1 'polypeptide(L)'
;MIKLIPNTLASKESFDGKGKMIKWDYMVSLHKLQHQEGLLVATKLRTRHIEWKREKIKVKLATQVLSASVADALLYLANDLKLPEFGGCEITAEFLKCFNTLFDI
;
A
#
# COMPACT_ATOMS: atom_id res chain seq x y z
N MET A 1 -1.69 -5.61 -16.81
CA MET A 1 -2.47 -4.42 -16.38
C MET A 1 -2.21 -4.04 -14.93
N ILE A 2 -2.06 -4.99 -14.00
CA ILE A 2 -1.88 -4.73 -12.55
C ILE A 2 -0.79 -3.70 -12.20
N LYS A 3 0.33 -3.66 -12.94
CA LYS A 3 1.39 -2.66 -12.76
C LYS A 3 0.93 -1.19 -12.89
N LEU A 4 -0.13 -0.93 -13.64
CA LEU A 4 -0.65 0.43 -13.83
C LEU A 4 -1.32 0.97 -12.57
N ILE A 5 -1.83 0.09 -11.70
CA ILE A 5 -2.57 0.48 -10.50
C ILE A 5 -1.67 1.22 -9.51
N PRO A 6 -0.56 0.63 -8.98
CA PRO A 6 0.30 1.35 -8.05
C PRO A 6 1.03 2.52 -8.73
N ASN A 7 1.36 2.42 -10.03
CA ASN A 7 1.92 3.56 -10.76
C ASN A 7 0.96 4.76 -10.81
N THR A 8 -0.32 4.51 -11.06
CA THR A 8 -1.37 5.55 -11.07
C THR A 8 -1.55 6.10 -9.67
N LEU A 9 -1.73 5.22 -8.68
CA LEU A 9 -1.92 5.60 -7.29
C LEU A 9 -0.77 6.46 -6.76
N ALA A 10 0.46 6.16 -7.16
CA ALA A 10 1.66 6.89 -6.74
C ALA A 10 1.94 8.18 -7.53
N SER A 11 1.23 8.43 -8.63
CA SER A 11 1.43 9.61 -9.48
C SER A 11 0.23 10.54 -9.58
N LYS A 12 -0.95 10.08 -9.16
CA LYS A 12 -2.22 10.80 -9.26
C LYS A 12 -3.05 10.55 -8.02
N GLU A 13 -3.87 11.55 -7.68
CA GLU A 13 -4.94 11.36 -6.72
C GLU A 13 -5.92 10.30 -7.23
N SER A 14 -6.33 9.42 -6.32
CA SER A 14 -7.21 8.30 -6.62
C SER A 14 -8.33 8.27 -5.59
N PHE A 15 -9.53 7.92 -6.05
CA PHE A 15 -10.73 7.86 -5.23
C PHE A 15 -11.44 6.53 -5.45
N ASP A 16 -12.13 6.04 -4.44
CA ASP A 16 -13.01 4.88 -4.56
C ASP A 16 -14.31 5.26 -5.31
N GLY A 17 -15.17 4.27 -5.55
CA GLY A 17 -16.48 4.49 -6.19
C GLY A 17 -17.46 5.37 -5.40
N LYS A 18 -17.10 5.77 -4.17
CA LYS A 18 -17.91 6.62 -3.27
C LYS A 18 -17.27 8.01 -3.07
N GLY A 19 -16.20 8.33 -3.80
CA GLY A 19 -15.48 9.60 -3.70
C GLY A 19 -14.55 9.71 -2.48
N LYS A 20 -14.27 8.61 -1.78
CA LYS A 20 -13.30 8.58 -0.68
C LYS A 20 -11.88 8.39 -1.22
N MET A 21 -10.93 9.11 -0.62
CA MET A 21 -9.55 9.16 -1.11
C MET A 21 -8.76 7.89 -0.79
N ILE A 22 -8.01 7.40 -1.78
CA ILE A 22 -7.04 6.31 -1.65
C ILE A 22 -5.65 6.93 -1.72
N LYS A 23 -4.81 6.73 -0.70
CA LYS A 23 -3.55 7.46 -0.57
C LYS A 23 -2.34 6.55 -0.72
N TRP A 24 -1.44 6.92 -1.62
CA TRP A 24 -0.12 6.28 -1.73
C TRP A 24 0.75 6.50 -0.49
N ASP A 25 0.55 7.62 0.20
CA ASP A 25 1.37 8.05 1.33
C ASP A 25 1.41 7.03 2.47
N TYR A 26 0.34 6.24 2.67
CA TYR A 26 0.33 5.18 3.67
C TYR A 26 1.41 4.12 3.42
N MET A 27 1.69 3.78 2.16
CA MET A 27 2.76 2.85 1.80
C MET A 27 4.15 3.48 2.04
N VAL A 28 4.28 4.79 1.82
CA VAL A 28 5.51 5.54 2.12
C VAL A 28 5.75 5.58 3.63
N SER A 29 4.74 5.93 4.43
CA SER A 29 4.81 5.95 5.89
C SER A 29 5.11 4.58 6.47
N LEU A 30 4.47 3.52 5.96
CA LEU A 30 4.77 2.13 6.36
C LEU A 30 6.23 1.78 6.09
N HIS A 31 6.75 2.11 4.89
CA HIS A 31 8.15 1.87 4.57
C HIS A 31 9.10 2.66 5.48
N LYS A 32 8.78 3.93 5.77
CA LYS A 32 9.55 4.80 6.65
C LYS A 32 9.61 4.22 8.08
N LEU A 33 8.46 3.83 8.63
CA LEU A 33 8.37 3.21 9.95
C LEU A 33 9.22 1.93 10.02
N GLN A 34 9.09 1.04 9.04
CA GLN A 34 9.90 -0.18 8.98
C GLN A 34 11.41 0.10 8.92
N HIS A 35 11.81 1.18 8.24
CA HIS A 35 13.22 1.56 8.17
C HIS A 35 13.72 2.15 9.49
N GLN A 36 12.90 2.93 10.19
CA GLN A 36 13.23 3.53 11.48
C GLN A 36 13.34 2.48 12.59
N GLU A 37 12.39 1.53 12.64
CA GLU A 37 12.37 0.47 13.65
C GLU A 37 13.36 -0.67 13.34
N GLY A 38 13.85 -0.75 12.10
CA GLY A 38 14.67 -1.88 11.63
C GLY A 38 13.90 -3.21 11.55
N LEU A 39 12.58 -3.18 11.71
CA LEU A 39 11.69 -4.35 11.73
C LEU A 39 10.63 -4.26 10.63
N LEU A 40 10.11 -5.43 10.23
CA LEU A 40 9.10 -5.53 9.19
C LEU A 40 7.77 -5.94 9.79
N VAL A 41 6.68 -5.25 9.41
CA VAL A 41 5.32 -5.57 9.84
C VAL A 41 4.72 -6.67 8.94
N ALA A 42 5.44 -7.79 8.83
CA ALA A 42 5.11 -8.93 7.96
C ALA A 42 4.94 -8.61 6.46
N THR A 43 5.35 -7.43 5.99
CA THR A 43 5.24 -7.05 4.57
C THR A 43 6.52 -7.31 3.76
N LYS A 44 6.35 -7.53 2.45
CA LYS A 44 7.46 -7.56 1.48
C LYS A 44 7.81 -6.16 0.94
N LEU A 45 7.20 -5.10 1.48
CA LEU A 45 7.42 -3.72 1.04
C LEU A 45 8.85 -3.28 1.39
N ARG A 46 9.54 -2.69 0.42
CA ARG A 46 10.96 -2.28 0.46
C ARG A 46 11.16 -1.03 -0.40
N THR A 47 12.33 -0.40 -0.31
CA THR A 47 12.67 0.83 -1.05
C THR A 47 12.32 0.76 -2.52
N ARG A 48 12.58 -0.37 -3.19
CA ARG A 48 12.25 -0.58 -4.61
C ARG A 48 10.77 -0.46 -4.96
N HIS A 49 9.88 -0.67 -4.00
CA HIS A 49 8.43 -0.50 -4.17
C HIS A 49 8.03 0.98 -4.06
N ILE A 50 8.73 1.74 -3.21
CA ILE A 50 8.50 3.18 -3.03
C ILE A 50 9.15 3.98 -4.17
N GLU A 51 10.35 3.60 -4.58
CA GLU A 51 11.08 4.15 -5.74
C GLU A 51 10.57 3.56 -7.08
N TRP A 52 9.24 3.51 -7.23
CA TRP A 52 8.56 2.80 -8.30
C TRP A 52 8.88 3.28 -9.72
N LYS A 53 9.37 4.51 -9.91
CA LYS A 53 9.61 5.10 -11.25
C LYS A 53 10.52 4.24 -12.13
N ARG A 54 11.58 3.67 -11.54
CA ARG A 54 12.52 2.76 -12.23
C ARG A 54 11.96 1.35 -12.37
N GLU A 55 10.91 1.04 -11.60
CA GLU A 55 10.33 -0.28 -11.43
C GLU A 55 8.92 -0.41 -12.02
N LYS A 56 8.44 0.62 -12.73
CA LYS A 56 7.06 0.79 -13.24
C LYS A 56 6.54 -0.37 -14.09
N ILE A 57 7.43 -1.18 -14.66
CA ILE A 57 7.09 -2.33 -15.51
C ILE A 57 6.97 -3.63 -14.70
N LYS A 58 7.65 -3.72 -13.54
CA LYS A 58 7.81 -4.97 -12.79
C LYS A 58 6.52 -5.36 -12.07
N VAL A 59 5.79 -6.28 -12.68
CA VAL A 59 4.53 -6.83 -12.15
C VAL A 59 4.69 -7.38 -10.74
N LYS A 60 5.80 -8.09 -10.46
CA LYS A 60 6.09 -8.64 -9.12
C LYS A 60 6.11 -7.59 -8.02
N LEU A 61 6.70 -6.42 -8.29
CA LEU A 61 6.75 -5.34 -7.29
C LEU A 61 5.36 -4.73 -7.12
N ALA A 62 4.61 -4.56 -8.22
CA ALA A 62 3.24 -4.08 -8.15
C ALA A 62 2.32 -4.98 -7.32
N THR A 63 2.39 -6.30 -7.51
CA THR A 63 1.57 -7.26 -6.73
C THR A 63 1.94 -7.26 -5.25
N GLN A 64 3.21 -7.08 -4.92
CA GLN A 64 3.66 -7.00 -3.52
C GLN A 64 3.13 -5.75 -2.80
N VAL A 65 3.04 -4.61 -3.50
CA VAL A 65 2.40 -3.40 -2.94
C VAL A 65 0.91 -3.63 -2.70
N LEU A 66 0.22 -4.27 -3.63
CA LEU A 66 -1.22 -4.53 -3.57
C LEU A 66 -1.60 -5.74 -2.70
N SER A 67 -0.67 -6.29 -1.92
CA SER A 67 -0.92 -7.54 -1.19
C SER A 67 -1.79 -7.34 0.05
N ALA A 68 -2.52 -8.38 0.44
CA ALA A 68 -3.29 -8.41 1.68
C ALA A 68 -2.43 -8.08 2.91
N SER A 69 -1.18 -8.58 2.93
CA SER A 69 -0.23 -8.29 4.02
C SER A 69 0.06 -6.80 4.23
N VAL A 70 0.08 -6.01 3.15
CA VAL A 70 0.26 -4.55 3.26
C VAL A 70 -1.00 -3.92 3.84
N ALA A 71 -2.19 -4.35 3.40
CA ALA A 71 -3.46 -3.87 3.94
C ALA A 71 -3.61 -4.16 5.43
N ASP A 72 -3.29 -5.39 5.85
CA ASP A 72 -3.37 -5.81 7.25
C ASP A 72 -2.35 -5.05 8.12
N ALA A 73 -1.14 -4.78 7.60
CA ALA A 73 -0.18 -3.93 8.28
C ALA A 73 -0.71 -2.51 8.51
N LEU A 74 -1.35 -1.89 7.50
CA LEU A 74 -1.93 -0.55 7.66
C LEU A 74 -3.01 -0.54 8.75
N LEU A 75 -3.92 -1.52 8.73
CA LEU A 75 -4.99 -1.64 9.71
C LEU A 75 -4.46 -1.91 11.12
N TYR A 76 -3.43 -2.75 11.25
CA TYR A 76 -2.78 -3.02 12.53
C TYR A 76 -2.15 -1.76 13.13
N LEU A 77 -1.42 -0.99 12.30
CA LEU A 77 -0.80 0.26 12.74
C LEU A 77 -1.84 1.32 13.13
N ALA A 78 -2.98 1.37 12.44
CA ALA A 78 -4.05 2.33 12.70
C ALA A 78 -4.94 1.95 13.90
N ASN A 79 -5.31 0.67 14.04
CA ASN A 79 -6.31 0.23 15.02
C ASN A 79 -5.71 -0.31 16.31
N ASP A 80 -4.65 -1.12 16.19
CA ASP A 80 -4.03 -1.80 17.33
C ASP A 80 -2.94 -0.91 17.96
N LEU A 81 -2.01 -0.39 17.15
CA LEU A 81 -0.97 0.53 17.63
C LEU A 81 -1.43 1.99 17.70
N LYS A 82 -2.56 2.33 17.09
CA LYS A 82 -3.18 3.67 17.10
C LYS A 82 -2.24 4.79 16.69
N LEU A 83 -1.37 4.52 15.71
CA LEU A 83 -0.44 5.51 15.19
C LEU A 83 -1.21 6.54 14.34
N PRO A 84 -1.13 7.84 14.67
CA PRO A 84 -1.95 8.87 14.01
C PRO A 84 -1.61 9.01 12.51
N GLU A 85 -0.38 8.70 12.12
CA GLU A 85 0.07 8.69 10.71
C GLU A 85 -0.73 7.72 9.82
N PHE A 86 -1.33 6.68 10.41
CA PHE A 86 -2.10 5.65 9.72
C PHE A 86 -3.62 5.81 9.92
N GLY A 87 -4.05 6.86 10.62
CA GLY A 87 -5.47 7.16 10.79
C GLY A 87 -6.17 7.36 9.44
N GLY A 88 -7.35 6.75 9.27
CA GLY A 88 -8.13 6.87 8.03
C GLY A 88 -7.65 5.99 6.88
N CYS A 89 -6.76 5.03 7.12
CA CYS A 89 -6.21 4.16 6.07
C CYS A 89 -7.20 3.08 5.57
N GLU A 90 -8.38 2.96 6.16
CA GLU A 90 -9.33 1.85 5.92
C GLU A 90 -9.72 1.76 4.44
N ILE A 91 -9.96 2.91 3.80
CA ILE A 91 -10.31 2.98 2.38
C ILE A 91 -9.15 2.48 1.51
N THR A 92 -7.92 2.80 1.90
CA THR A 92 -6.73 2.30 1.19
C THR A 92 -6.55 0.81 1.44
N ALA A 93 -6.73 0.34 2.67
CA ALA A 93 -6.63 -1.09 3.00
C ALA A 93 -7.69 -1.93 2.26
N GLU A 94 -8.94 -1.48 2.20
CA GLU A 94 -10.01 -2.12 1.41
C GLU A 94 -9.66 -2.20 -0.07
N PHE A 95 -9.13 -1.11 -0.64
CA PHE A 95 -8.67 -1.07 -2.01
C PHE A 95 -7.56 -2.11 -2.28
N LEU A 96 -6.55 -2.20 -1.41
CA LEU A 96 -5.49 -3.19 -1.55
C LEU A 96 -6.04 -4.63 -1.46
N LYS A 97 -6.92 -4.91 -0.50
CA LYS A 97 -7.57 -6.23 -0.35
C LYS A 97 -8.39 -6.61 -1.59
N CYS A 98 -9.15 -5.67 -2.14
CA CYS A 98 -9.93 -5.89 -3.36
C CYS A 98 -9.04 -6.35 -4.52
N PHE A 99 -7.92 -5.65 -4.76
CA PHE A 99 -6.99 -6.01 -5.83
C PHE A 99 -6.18 -7.27 -5.56
N ASN A 100 -5.83 -7.55 -4.29
CA ASN A 100 -5.23 -8.83 -3.93
C ASN A 100 -6.15 -9.99 -4.32
N THR A 101 -7.41 -9.95 -3.85
CA THR A 101 -8.40 -11.01 -4.14
C THR A 101 -8.67 -11.14 -5.63
N LEU A 102 -8.81 -10.03 -6.35
CA LEU A 102 -9.05 -10.05 -7.80
C LEU A 102 -7.91 -10.72 -8.58
N PHE A 103 -6.68 -10.65 -8.08
CA PHE A 103 -5.51 -11.24 -8.75
C PHE A 103 -5.24 -12.69 -8.36
N ASP A 104 -5.73 -13.12 -7.19
CA ASP A 104 -5.55 -14.49 -6.68
C ASP A 104 -6.62 -15.47 -7.23
N ILE A 105 -7.64 -14.98 -7.96
CA ILE A 105 -8.67 -15.77 -8.68
C ILE A 105 -8.15 -16.18 -10.06
#